data_AF-A0A1G7LFN0-F1
#
_entry.id   AF-A0A1G7LFN0-F1
#
_cell.length_a   1.000
_cell.length_b   1.000
_cell.length_c   1.000
_cell.angle_alpha   90.00
_cell.angle_beta   90.00
_cell.angle_gamma   90.00
#
_symmetry.space_group_name_H-M   'P 1'
#
loop_
_entity.id
_entity.type
_entity.pdbx_description
1 polymer ?
#
loop_
_entity_poly.entity_id
_entity_poly.type
_entity_poly.pdbx_seq_one_letter_code
_entity_poly.pdbx_strand_id
1 'polypeptide(L)' 'MDRHEIEGHEVIEGEVKPTGNGAHVLVPKRWRGADVKIVRTSDPTE' A
#
# COMPACT_ATOMS: atom_id res chain seq x y z
N MET A 1 -12.06 -0.39 -13.51
CA MET A 1 -10.74 -0.08 -12.90
C MET A 1 -9.90 -1.30 -13.13
N ASP A 2 -8.79 -1.14 -13.83
CA ASP A 2 -7.88 -2.24 -14.13
C ASP A 2 -7.24 -2.76 -12.85
N ARG A 3 -7.20 -4.08 -12.69
CA ARG A 3 -6.52 -4.74 -11.57
C ARG A 3 -5.05 -4.87 -11.97
N HIS A 4 -4.17 -4.25 -11.20
CA HIS A 4 -2.74 -4.40 -11.36
C HIS A 4 -2.26 -5.60 -10.53
N GLU A 5 -1.38 -6.43 -11.11
CA GLU A 5 -0.82 -7.61 -10.45
C GLU A 5 0.69 -7.68 -10.66
N ILE A 6 1.42 -8.08 -9.62
CA ILE A 6 2.83 -8.46 -9.70
C ILE A 6 2.92 -9.89 -9.18
N GLU A 7 3.39 -10.82 -10.02
CA GLU A 7 3.48 -12.24 -9.67
C GLU A 7 2.16 -12.83 -9.13
N GLY A 8 1.01 -12.40 -9.69
CA GLY A 8 -0.32 -12.83 -9.27
C GLY A 8 -0.84 -12.19 -7.96
N HIS A 9 -0.06 -11.33 -7.33
CA HIS A 9 -0.47 -10.58 -6.15
C HIS A 9 -1.11 -9.26 -6.56
N GLU A 10 -2.25 -8.96 -5.95
CA GLU A 10 -2.96 -7.69 -6.19
C GLU A 10 -2.11 -6.50 -5.77
N VAL A 11 -2.01 -5.51 -6.65
CA VAL A 11 -1.31 -4.25 -6.41
C VAL A 11 -2.33 -3.14 -6.22
N ILE A 12 -2.08 -2.32 -5.20
CA ILE A 12 -2.80 -1.08 -4.97
C ILE A 12 -1.79 0.07 -4.96
N GLU A 13 -2.13 1.16 -5.65
CA GLU A 13 -1.39 2.41 -5.52
C GLU A 13 -2.04 3.24 -4.42
N GLY A 14 -1.22 3.75 -3.50
CA GLY A 14 -1.69 4.50 -2.35
C GLY A 14 -0.63 5.42 -1.81
N GLU A 15 -1.07 6.58 -1.32
CA GLU A 15 -0.23 7.54 -0.63
C GLU A 15 0.00 7.11 0.82
N VAL A 16 1.25 7.16 1.27
CA VAL A 16 1.63 6.97 2.66
C VAL A 16 1.26 8.23 3.46
N LYS A 17 0.43 8.09 4.50
CA LYS A 17 -0.07 9.22 5.32
C LYS A 17 0.47 9.17 6.74
N PRO A 18 0.73 10.32 7.39
CA PRO A 18 1.13 10.35 8.80
C PRO A 18 0.01 9.84 9.70
N THR A 19 0.39 9.15 10.78
CA THR A 19 -0.52 8.72 11.85
C THR A 19 0.23 8.59 13.17
N GLY A 20 -0.10 9.47 14.12
CA GLY A 20 0.68 9.62 15.35
C GLY A 20 2.16 9.86 15.03
N ASN A 21 3.03 9.00 15.58
CA ASN A 21 4.48 9.05 15.36
C ASN A 21 4.95 8.18 14.17
N GLY A 22 4.04 7.63 13.38
CA GLY A 22 4.35 6.74 12.25
C GLY A 22 3.64 7.16 10.96
N ALA A 23 3.68 6.28 9.97
CA ALA A 23 2.99 6.49 8.69
C ALA A 23 2.34 5.19 8.21
N HIS A 24 1.21 5.28 7.52
CA HIS A 24 0.43 4.13 7.09
C HIS A 24 -0.07 4.31 5.65
N VAL A 25 -0.34 3.19 4.99
CA VAL A 25 -1.15 3.12 3.77
C VAL A 25 -2.49 2.46 4.11
N LEU A 26 -3.58 2.96 3.53
CA LEU A 26 -4.89 2.33 3.68
C LEU A 26 -5.02 1.18 2.67
N VAL A 27 -5.27 -0.02 3.19
CA VAL A 27 -5.50 -1.22 2.39
C VAL A 27 -6.96 -1.68 2.48
N PRO A 28 -7.48 -2.44 1.52
CA PRO A 28 -8.84 -2.94 1.59
C PRO A 28 -9.10 -3.83 2.82
N LYS A 29 -10.28 -3.69 3.45
CA LYS A 29 -10.66 -4.48 4.65
C LYS A 29 -10.62 -6.00 4.45
N ARG A 30 -10.69 -6.48 3.21
CA ARG A 30 -10.59 -7.91 2.87
C ARG A 30 -9.18 -8.47 3.00
N TRP A 31 -8.14 -7.63 3.10
CA TRP A 31 -6.75 -8.05 3.31
C TRP A 31 -6.40 -8.28 4.79
N ARG A 32 -7.34 -8.14 5.73
CA ARG A 32 -7.06 -8.38 7.16
C ARG A 32 -6.53 -9.81 7.38
N GLY A 33 -5.37 -9.92 8.03
CA GLY A 33 -4.70 -11.20 8.31
C GLY A 33 -3.78 -11.71 7.19
N ALA A 34 -3.67 -10.98 6.07
CA ALA A 34 -2.71 -11.30 5.03
C ALA A 34 -1.33 -10.71 5.33
N ASP A 35 -0.28 -11.44 4.96
CA ASP A 35 1.08 -10.90 4.89
C ASP A 35 1.21 -10.05 3.61
N VAL A 36 1.77 -8.85 3.75
CA VAL A 36 1.94 -7.91 2.63
C VAL A 36 3.36 -7.37 2.56
N LYS A 37 3.82 -7.06 1.35
CA LYS A 37 5.06 -6.33 1.09
C LYS A 37 4.70 -4.94 0.55
N ILE A 38 5.42 -3.91 1.01
CA ILE A 38 5.25 -2.53 0.54
C ILE A 38 6.49 -2.16 -0.27
N VAL A 39 6.27 -1.65 -1.48
CA VAL A 39 7.33 -1.15 -2.36
C VAL A 39 7.12 0.35 -2.53
N ARG A 40 8.15 1.15 -2.20
CA ARG A 40 8.14 2.59 -2.42
C ARG A 40 8.39 2.89 -3.90
N THR A 41 7.52 3.67 -4.53
CA THR A 41 7.62 4.03 -5.97
C THR A 41 7.96 5.50 -6.22
N SER A 42 7.91 6.35 -5.19
CA SER A 42 8.34 7.75 -5.23
C SER A 42 9.03 8.16 -3.92
N ASP A 43 9.86 9.19 -3.99
CA ASP A 43 10.40 9.83 -2.79
C ASP A 43 9.37 10.81 -2.21
N PRO A 44 9.25 10.92 -0.87
CA PRO A 44 8.37 11.91 -0.25
C PRO A 44 8.90 13.32 -0.58
N THR A 45 8.01 14.20 -1.03
CA THR A 45 8.29 15.64 -1.06
C THR A 45 8.29 16.17 0.38
N GLU A 46 9.37 16.85 0.78
CA GLU A 46 9.50 17.54 2.07
C GLU A 46 8.35 18.52 2.35
#